data_AF-A0A1F6CVK1-F1
#
_entry.id   AF-A0A1F6CVK1-F1
#
_cell.length_a   1.000
_cell.length_b   1.000
_cell.length_c   1.000
_cell.angle_alpha   90.00
_cell.angle_beta   90.00
_cell.angle_gamma   90.00
#
_symmetry.space_group_name_H-M   'P 1'
#
loop_
_entity.id
_entity.type
_entity.pdbx_description
1 polymer ?
#
loop_
_entity_poly.entity_id
_entity_poly.type
_entity_poly.pdbx_seq_one_letter_code
_entity_poly.pdbx_strand_id
1 'polypeptide(L)'
;MKRNARGMEKERGFVALISTLIISAILLGLVFTAGAASFYARFDSLGIENKRVSLGLAESCIEIALLALSTSTAPSALSPTNQIVPVGIDPQGNPTTCVIESVTHAGGVATIKAHASFRGTFSAVVVSATVADPTVAPASFPAPPNIDIQSWTEKPQ
;
A
#
# COMPACT_ATOMS: atom_id res chain seq x y z
N MET A 1 79.66 -22.38 6.25
CA MET A 1 78.84 -22.70 5.04
C MET A 1 77.56 -21.89 5.07
N LYS A 2 77.50 -20.77 4.33
CA LYS A 2 76.36 -19.83 4.34
C LYS A 2 75.64 -20.00 2.99
N ARG A 3 74.49 -20.70 2.97
CA ARG A 3 73.73 -20.95 1.74
C ARG A 3 72.93 -19.71 1.36
N ASN A 4 73.18 -19.18 0.16
CA ASN A 4 72.46 -18.09 -0.47
C ASN A 4 71.07 -18.57 -0.91
N ALA A 5 70.02 -18.19 -0.16
CA ALA A 5 68.62 -18.54 -0.46
C ALA A 5 67.80 -17.36 -1.04
N ARG A 6 68.44 -16.30 -1.55
CA ARG A 6 67.76 -15.04 -1.93
C ARG A 6 67.06 -15.06 -3.31
N GLY A 7 67.10 -16.19 -4.03
CA GLY A 7 66.54 -16.29 -5.39
C GLY A 7 65.09 -16.78 -5.47
N MET A 8 64.58 -17.51 -4.46
CA MET A 8 63.28 -18.21 -4.55
C MET A 8 62.12 -17.51 -3.85
N GLU A 9 62.36 -16.48 -3.03
CA GLU A 9 61.28 -15.75 -2.32
C GLU A 9 60.50 -14.80 -3.25
N LYS A 10 61.15 -14.28 -4.29
CA LYS A 10 60.57 -13.27 -5.19
C LYS A 10 59.43 -13.82 -6.04
N GLU A 11 59.51 -15.09 -6.46
CA GLU A 11 58.44 -15.74 -7.23
C GLU A 11 57.28 -16.22 -6.36
N ARG A 12 57.54 -16.67 -5.13
CA ARG A 12 56.48 -17.13 -4.21
C ARG A 12 55.59 -15.98 -3.73
N GLY A 13 56.16 -14.79 -3.52
CA GLY A 13 55.41 -13.60 -3.12
C GLY A 13 54.47 -13.07 -4.21
N PHE A 14 54.89 -13.13 -5.47
CA PHE A 14 54.06 -12.69 -6.60
C PHE A 14 52.83 -13.60 -6.80
N VAL A 15 53.01 -14.92 -6.71
CA VAL A 15 51.91 -15.88 -6.81
C VAL A 15 50.89 -15.70 -5.68
N ALA A 16 51.36 -15.44 -4.46
CA ALA A 16 50.48 -15.16 -3.32
C ALA A 16 49.61 -13.92 -3.57
N LEU A 17 50.19 -12.83 -4.06
CA LEU A 17 49.47 -11.58 -4.34
C LEU A 17 48.45 -11.74 -5.48
N ILE A 18 48.81 -12.40 -6.56
CA ILE A 18 47.87 -12.65 -7.67
C ILE A 18 46.72 -13.55 -7.21
N SER A 19 46.98 -14.57 -6.37
CA SER A 19 45.93 -15.44 -5.84
C SER A 19 44.93 -14.68 -4.95
N THR A 20 45.40 -13.78 -4.08
CA THR A 20 44.51 -12.99 -3.22
C THR A 20 43.68 -12.01 -4.04
N LEU A 21 44.25 -11.44 -5.11
CA LEU A 21 43.54 -10.55 -6.01
C LEU A 21 42.43 -11.29 -6.77
N ILE A 22 42.71 -12.48 -7.28
CA ILE A 22 41.71 -13.32 -7.96
C ILE A 22 40.60 -13.72 -7.00
N ILE A 23 40.94 -14.20 -5.80
CA ILE A 23 39.94 -14.60 -4.79
C ILE A 23 39.09 -13.40 -4.38
N SER A 24 39.70 -12.24 -4.14
CA SER A 24 38.99 -11.00 -3.81
C SER A 24 38.02 -10.59 -4.92
N ALA A 25 38.44 -10.68 -6.20
CA ALA A 25 37.58 -10.37 -7.34
C ALA A 25 36.37 -11.32 -7.43
N ILE A 26 36.58 -12.62 -7.19
CA ILE A 26 35.49 -13.61 -7.17
C ILE A 26 34.52 -13.32 -6.02
N LEU A 27 35.03 -13.06 -4.82
CA LEU A 27 34.20 -12.73 -3.66
C LEU A 27 33.40 -11.44 -3.88
N LEU A 28 34.01 -10.42 -4.48
CA LEU A 28 33.34 -9.17 -4.79
C LEU A 28 32.20 -9.37 -5.80
N GLY A 29 32.40 -10.21 -6.82
CA GLY A 29 31.34 -10.56 -7.78
C GLY A 29 30.14 -11.26 -7.12
N LEU A 30 30.39 -12.19 -6.19
CA LEU A 30 29.34 -12.87 -5.43
C LEU A 30 28.59 -11.91 -4.51
N VAL A 31 29.29 -11.02 -3.81
CA VAL A 31 28.67 -10.01 -2.94
C VAL A 31 27.82 -9.04 -3.76
N PHE A 32 28.29 -8.62 -4.93
CA PHE A 32 27.53 -7.69 -5.78
C PHE A 32 26.23 -8.33 -6.30
N THR A 33 26.29 -9.57 -6.78
CA THR A 33 25.10 -10.28 -7.28
C THR A 33 24.08 -10.56 -6.16
N ALA A 34 24.53 -11.03 -5.00
CA ALA A 34 23.67 -11.24 -3.84
C ALA A 34 23.09 -9.92 -3.28
N GLY A 35 23.90 -8.86 -3.25
CA GLY A 35 23.51 -7.53 -2.81
C GLY A 35 22.46 -6.90 -3.73
N ALA A 36 22.62 -7.04 -5.05
CA ALA A 36 21.66 -6.55 -6.03
C ALA A 36 20.30 -7.26 -5.88
N ALA A 37 20.29 -8.60 -5.80
CA ALA A 37 19.05 -9.35 -5.61
C ALA A 37 18.32 -8.95 -4.32
N SER A 38 19.06 -8.79 -3.22
CA SER A 38 18.50 -8.37 -1.93
C SER A 38 17.97 -6.94 -1.97
N PHE A 39 18.62 -6.05 -2.72
CA PHE A 39 18.16 -4.67 -2.92
C PHE A 39 16.81 -4.67 -3.65
N TYR A 40 16.69 -5.34 -4.80
CA TYR A 40 15.44 -5.38 -5.57
C TYR A 40 14.28 -6.00 -4.78
N ALA A 41 14.52 -7.08 -4.02
CA ALA A 41 13.50 -7.70 -3.19
C ALA A 41 12.90 -6.72 -2.15
N ARG A 42 13.72 -5.80 -1.61
CA ARG A 42 13.24 -4.77 -0.67
C ARG A 42 12.36 -3.72 -1.34
N PHE A 43 12.66 -3.31 -2.58
CA PHE A 43 11.81 -2.37 -3.30
C PHE A 43 10.46 -2.97 -3.66
N ASP A 44 10.45 -4.24 -4.07
CA ASP A 44 9.21 -4.94 -4.36
C ASP A 44 8.32 -5.04 -3.11
N SER A 45 8.92 -5.45 -1.98
CA SER A 45 8.22 -5.46 -0.68
C SER A 45 7.69 -4.09 -0.27
N LEU A 46 8.44 -3.00 -0.51
CA LEU A 46 8.00 -1.65 -0.17
C LEU A 46 6.87 -1.19 -1.10
N GLY A 47 6.89 -1.58 -2.37
CA GLY A 47 5.81 -1.31 -3.32
C GLY A 47 4.51 -1.97 -2.91
N ILE A 48 4.57 -3.24 -2.52
CA ILE A 48 3.40 -3.99 -2.01
C ILE A 48 2.85 -3.33 -0.74
N GLU A 49 3.72 -2.94 0.18
CA GLU A 49 3.29 -2.29 1.43
C GLU A 49 2.65 -0.93 1.18
N ASN A 50 3.25 -0.08 0.34
CA ASN A 50 2.65 1.22 -0.01
C ASN A 50 1.26 1.04 -0.63
N LYS A 51 1.09 0.02 -1.49
CA LYS A 51 -0.20 -0.32 -2.06
C LYS A 51 -1.20 -0.73 -0.97
N ARG A 52 -0.81 -1.62 -0.07
CA ARG A 52 -1.62 -2.06 1.06
C ARG A 52 -2.06 -0.90 1.95
N VAL A 53 -1.15 0.03 2.25
CA VAL A 53 -1.45 1.24 3.03
C VAL A 53 -2.44 2.14 2.28
N SER A 54 -2.21 2.41 0.99
CA SER A 54 -3.12 3.22 0.18
C SER A 54 -4.53 2.62 0.11
N LEU A 55 -4.63 1.29 0.08
CA LEU A 55 -5.91 0.57 0.07
C LEU A 55 -6.64 0.71 1.40
N GLY A 56 -5.96 0.52 2.53
CA GLY A 56 -6.56 0.74 3.86
C GLY A 56 -7.01 2.20 4.09
N LEU A 57 -6.27 3.17 3.53
CA LEU A 57 -6.68 4.58 3.54
C LEU A 57 -7.95 4.82 2.70
N ALA A 58 -8.10 4.14 1.55
CA ALA A 58 -9.32 4.22 0.76
C ALA A 58 -10.51 3.55 1.48
N GLU A 59 -10.29 2.39 2.11
CA GLU A 59 -11.30 1.67 2.91
C GLU A 59 -11.83 2.51 4.07
N SER A 60 -10.94 3.15 4.84
CA SER A 60 -11.34 4.03 5.93
C SER A 60 -12.19 5.22 5.46
N CYS A 61 -11.92 5.77 4.27
CA CYS A 61 -12.79 6.78 3.67
C CYS A 61 -14.20 6.25 3.38
N ILE A 62 -14.32 4.99 2.96
CA ILE A 62 -15.61 4.35 2.72
C ILE A 62 -16.33 4.16 4.05
N GLU A 63 -15.67 3.68 5.10
CA GLU A 63 -16.28 3.52 6.42
C GLU A 63 -16.79 4.85 6.98
N ILE A 64 -16.04 5.93 6.80
CA ILE A 64 -16.46 7.28 7.20
C ILE A 64 -17.67 7.73 6.38
N ALA A 65 -17.67 7.52 5.06
CA ALA A 65 -18.81 7.82 4.21
C ALA A 65 -20.05 7.01 4.65
N LEU A 66 -19.86 5.73 4.97
CA LEU A 66 -20.89 4.83 5.45
C LEU A 66 -21.51 5.28 6.77
N LEU A 67 -20.66 5.69 7.71
CA LEU A 67 -21.07 6.24 8.99
C LEU A 67 -21.86 7.54 8.79
N ALA A 68 -21.40 8.39 7.87
CA ALA A 68 -22.10 9.62 7.52
C ALA A 68 -23.48 9.34 6.90
N LEU A 69 -23.61 8.29 6.07
CA LEU A 69 -24.89 7.83 5.55
C LEU A 69 -25.83 7.33 6.65
N SER A 70 -25.30 6.58 7.62
CA SER A 70 -26.09 6.04 8.73
C SER A 70 -26.63 7.10 9.71
N THR A 71 -25.95 8.24 9.81
CA THR A 71 -26.30 9.31 10.76
C THR A 71 -27.16 10.40 10.13
N SER A 72 -27.22 10.49 8.79
CA SER A 72 -28.03 11.49 8.11
C SER A 72 -29.49 11.06 8.03
N THR A 73 -30.41 11.97 8.38
CA THR A 73 -31.86 11.77 8.23
C THR A 73 -32.33 11.88 6.77
N ALA A 74 -31.43 12.27 5.85
CA ALA A 74 -31.67 12.38 4.42
C ALA A 74 -30.46 11.81 3.65
N PRO A 75 -30.46 10.52 3.25
CA PRO A 75 -29.31 9.89 2.57
C PRO A 75 -28.96 10.60 1.25
N SER A 76 -29.94 11.25 0.62
CA SER A 76 -29.78 12.02 -0.62
C SER A 76 -28.98 13.33 -0.46
N ALA A 77 -28.76 13.82 0.77
CA ALA A 77 -28.08 15.09 1.04
C ALA A 77 -26.55 14.94 1.14
N LEU A 78 -26.05 13.72 1.36
CA LEU A 78 -24.63 13.42 1.33
C LEU A 78 -24.25 13.01 -0.09
N SER A 79 -24.04 13.99 -0.94
CA SER A 79 -23.33 13.82 -2.21
C SER A 79 -22.01 14.59 -2.15
N PRO A 80 -21.06 14.20 -1.28
CA PRO A 80 -19.74 14.81 -1.28
C PRO A 80 -19.06 14.50 -2.62
N THR A 81 -18.94 15.52 -3.45
CA THR A 81 -18.10 15.49 -4.65
C THR A 81 -16.70 15.92 -4.25
N ASN A 82 -15.72 15.03 -4.39
CA ASN A 82 -14.31 15.28 -4.06
C ASN A 82 -14.08 15.82 -2.64
N GLN A 83 -14.67 15.19 -1.63
CA GLN A 83 -14.41 15.54 -0.24
C GLN A 83 -13.10 14.90 0.23
N ILE A 84 -12.20 15.72 0.77
CA ILE A 84 -10.96 15.27 1.39
C ILE A 84 -11.24 15.00 2.87
N VAL A 85 -10.93 13.78 3.30
CA VAL A 85 -11.11 13.34 4.69
C VAL A 85 -9.74 13.04 5.30
N PRO A 86 -9.39 13.67 6.43
CA PRO A 86 -8.18 13.33 7.17
C PRO A 86 -8.41 12.04 7.96
N VAL A 87 -7.59 11.01 7.69
CA VAL A 87 -7.71 9.67 8.31
C VAL A 87 -6.62 9.42 9.36
N GLY A 88 -5.57 10.24 9.38
CA GLY A 88 -4.52 10.12 10.38
C GLY A 88 -3.27 10.91 10.03
N ILE A 89 -2.19 10.60 10.74
CA ILE A 89 -0.86 11.17 10.54
C ILE A 89 0.10 10.00 10.31
N ASP A 90 0.92 10.07 9.28
CA ASP A 90 1.95 9.07 9.01
C ASP A 90 3.07 9.11 10.08
N PRO A 91 3.94 8.09 10.15
CA PRO A 91 5.06 8.08 11.10
C PRO A 91 6.08 9.22 10.90
N GLN A 92 5.94 10.01 9.83
CA GLN A 92 6.78 11.17 9.53
C GLN A 92 6.11 12.51 9.90
N GLY A 93 4.89 12.48 10.45
CA GLY A 93 4.16 13.67 10.86
C GLY A 93 3.32 14.32 9.75
N ASN A 94 3.17 13.70 8.57
CA ASN A 94 2.34 14.24 7.51
C ASN A 94 0.90 13.73 7.64
N PRO A 95 -0.12 14.58 7.41
CA PRO A 95 -1.49 14.13 7.40
C PRO A 95 -1.73 13.17 6.23
N THR A 96 -2.17 11.96 6.54
CA THR A 96 -2.69 11.04 5.53
C THR A 96 -4.15 11.37 5.29
N THR A 97 -4.48 11.65 4.03
CA THR A 97 -5.83 11.98 3.61
C THR A 97 -6.32 10.96 2.58
N CYS A 98 -7.64 10.80 2.55
CA CYS A 98 -8.34 10.03 1.54
C CYS A 98 -9.42 10.92 0.92
N VAL A 99 -9.89 10.57 -0.28
CA VAL A 99 -10.85 11.38 -1.02
C VAL A 99 -12.08 10.55 -1.34
N ILE A 100 -13.25 11.06 -0.96
CA ILE A 100 -14.54 10.54 -1.39
C ILE A 100 -14.88 11.25 -2.70
N GLU A 101 -14.85 10.52 -3.81
CA GLU A 101 -15.08 11.05 -5.15
C GLU A 101 -16.57 11.33 -5.37
N SER A 102 -17.42 10.36 -5.06
CA SER A 102 -18.88 10.50 -5.17
C SER A 102 -19.61 9.49 -4.30
N VAL A 103 -20.81 9.89 -3.88
CA VAL A 103 -21.80 9.01 -3.25
C VAL A 103 -23.09 9.18 -4.03
N THR A 104 -23.51 8.15 -4.74
CA THR A 104 -24.74 8.17 -5.55
C THR A 104 -25.76 7.21 -5.02
N HIS A 105 -27.01 7.66 -4.89
CA HIS A 105 -28.12 6.84 -4.40
C HIS A 105 -29.08 6.54 -5.55
N ALA A 106 -29.32 5.26 -5.83
CA ALA A 106 -30.29 4.81 -6.83
C ALA A 106 -31.06 3.61 -6.28
N GLY A 107 -32.39 3.72 -6.17
CA GLY A 107 -33.27 2.59 -5.84
C GLY A 107 -33.01 1.92 -4.48
N GLY A 108 -32.59 2.67 -3.45
CA GLY A 108 -32.25 2.12 -2.13
C GLY A 108 -30.83 1.55 -2.02
N VAL A 109 -30.00 1.72 -3.06
CA VAL A 109 -28.58 1.37 -3.06
C VAL A 109 -27.74 2.64 -3.14
N ALA A 110 -26.82 2.81 -2.19
CA ALA A 110 -25.78 3.82 -2.19
C ALA A 110 -24.51 3.25 -2.82
N THR A 111 -23.97 3.89 -3.85
CA THR A 111 -22.64 3.58 -4.41
C THR A 111 -21.68 4.66 -3.97
N ILE A 112 -20.66 4.26 -3.21
CA ILE A 112 -19.59 5.12 -2.69
C ILE A 112 -18.33 4.83 -3.49
N LYS A 113 -17.72 5.89 -4.02
CA LYS A 113 -16.40 5.83 -4.66
C LYS A 113 -15.42 6.62 -3.82
N ALA A 114 -14.35 5.95 -3.40
CA ALA A 114 -13.27 6.60 -2.67
C ALA A 114 -11.92 6.19 -3.25
N HIS A 115 -10.94 7.09 -3.14
CA HIS A 115 -9.57 6.80 -3.49
C HIS A 115 -8.61 7.40 -2.48
N ALA A 116 -7.43 6.82 -2.40
CA ALA A 116 -6.33 7.35 -1.62
C ALA A 116 -5.02 7.14 -2.36
N SER A 117 -4.08 8.06 -2.10
CA SER A 117 -2.74 8.02 -2.64
C SER A 117 -1.74 8.04 -1.49
N PHE A 118 -0.79 7.11 -1.51
CA PHE A 118 0.28 7.05 -0.54
C PHE A 118 1.62 6.83 -1.25
N ARG A 119 2.56 7.77 -1.10
CA ARG A 119 3.93 7.71 -1.65
C ARG A 119 4.00 7.34 -3.14
N GLY A 120 3.09 7.89 -3.94
CA GLY A 120 3.03 7.65 -5.39
C GLY A 120 2.28 6.39 -5.79
N THR A 121 1.75 5.62 -4.85
CA THR A 121 0.86 4.49 -5.09
C THR A 121 -0.60 4.92 -4.89
N PHE A 122 -1.46 4.55 -5.82
CA PHE A 122 -2.87 4.92 -5.83
C PHE A 122 -3.75 3.67 -5.72
N SER A 123 -4.77 3.76 -4.87
CA SER A 123 -5.82 2.74 -4.75
C SER A 123 -7.18 3.41 -4.79
N ALA A 124 -8.09 2.83 -5.57
CA ALA A 124 -9.49 3.24 -5.65
C ALA A 124 -10.39 2.06 -5.29
N VAL A 125 -11.38 2.34 -4.46
CA VAL A 125 -12.34 1.37 -3.97
C VAL A 125 -13.75 1.87 -4.25
N VAL A 126 -14.57 0.96 -4.75
CA VAL A 126 -16.00 1.21 -4.96
C VAL A 126 -16.79 0.23 -4.11
N VAL A 127 -17.69 0.77 -3.29
CA VAL A 127 -18.60 -0.01 -2.45
C VAL A 127 -20.03 0.35 -2.78
N SER A 128 -20.83 -0.68 -3.03
CA SER A 128 -22.28 -0.55 -3.15
C SER A 128 -22.91 -1.09 -1.88
N ALA A 129 -23.74 -0.31 -1.21
CA ALA A 129 -24.43 -0.72 0.00
C ALA A 129 -25.92 -0.40 -0.08
N THR A 130 -26.76 -1.28 0.45
CA THR A 130 -28.19 -0.99 0.60
C THR A 130 -28.40 -0.01 1.74
N VAL A 131 -29.10 1.09 1.52
CA VAL A 131 -29.44 2.06 2.57
C VAL A 131 -30.96 2.08 2.70
N ALA A 132 -31.45 1.57 3.82
CA ALA A 132 -32.87 1.67 4.15
C ALA A 132 -33.20 3.13 4.49
N ASP A 133 -34.18 3.70 3.81
CA ASP A 133 -34.66 5.05 4.08
C ASP A 133 -35.37 5.07 5.45
N PRO A 134 -34.88 5.83 6.45
CA PRO A 134 -35.49 5.87 7.78
C PRO A 134 -36.88 6.54 7.78
N THR A 135 -37.28 7.21 6.69
CA THR A 135 -38.62 7.80 6.53
C THR A 135 -39.65 6.81 5.97
N VAL A 136 -39.22 5.66 5.48
CA VAL A 136 -40.08 4.58 4.99
C VAL A 136 -40.13 3.50 6.06
N ALA A 137 -41.33 3.23 6.60
CA ALA A 137 -41.51 2.17 7.59
C ALA A 137 -41.00 0.82 7.04
N PRO A 138 -40.17 0.08 7.79
CA PRO A 138 -39.67 -1.21 7.33
C PRO A 138 -40.86 -2.16 7.14
N ALA A 139 -40.92 -2.85 5.99
CA ALA A 139 -41.98 -3.83 5.73
C ALA A 139 -41.94 -5.04 6.68
N SER A 140 -40.89 -5.18 7.50
CA SER A 140 -40.78 -6.15 8.58
C SER A 140 -39.88 -5.62 9.72
N PHE A 141 -40.31 -5.81 10.97
CA PHE A 141 -39.52 -5.49 12.18
C PHE A 141 -38.64 -6.70 12.59
N PRO A 142 -37.41 -6.53 13.12
CA PRO A 142 -36.51 -5.38 13.13
C PRO A 142 -35.25 -5.68 12.29
N ALA A 143 -35.03 -4.95 11.19
CA ALA A 143 -33.71 -4.94 10.58
C ALA A 143 -32.89 -3.81 11.23
N PRO A 144 -31.65 -4.05 11.70
CA PRO A 144 -30.70 -2.95 11.94
C PRO A 144 -30.59 -2.10 10.66
N PRO A 145 -30.05 -0.86 10.69
CA PRO A 145 -29.65 -0.16 9.47
C PRO A 145 -28.72 -1.09 8.68
N ASN A 146 -29.28 -1.82 7.71
CA ASN A 146 -28.60 -2.93 7.07
C ASN A 146 -27.85 -2.37 5.88
N ILE A 147 -26.73 -1.72 6.20
CA ILE A 147 -25.74 -1.36 5.22
C ILE A 147 -24.96 -2.64 4.91
N ASP A 148 -25.48 -3.39 3.94
CA ASP A 148 -24.84 -4.61 3.46
C ASP A 148 -23.98 -4.28 2.24
N ILE A 149 -22.67 -4.56 2.33
CA ILE A 149 -21.71 -4.33 1.26
C ILE A 149 -21.96 -5.37 0.16
N GLN A 150 -22.63 -4.96 -0.90
CA GLN A 150 -22.97 -5.82 -2.03
C GLN A 150 -21.76 -6.17 -2.89
N SER A 151 -20.79 -5.26 -2.97
CA SER A 151 -19.59 -5.44 -3.78
C SER A 151 -18.45 -4.61 -3.25
N TRP A 152 -17.27 -5.20 -3.18
CA TRP A 152 -16.02 -4.51 -2.91
C TRP A 152 -15.08 -4.76 -4.10
N THR A 153 -14.74 -3.72 -4.84
CA THR A 153 -13.87 -3.85 -6.01
C THR A 153 -12.76 -2.83 -5.93
N GLU A 154 -11.54 -3.33 -5.74
CA GLU A 154 -10.33 -2.58 -5.99
C GLU A 154 -10.23 -2.37 -7.51
N LYS A 155 -10.21 -1.12 -7.95
CA LYS A 155 -9.86 -0.86 -9.35
C LYS A 155 -8.34 -0.94 -9.48
N PRO A 156 -7.80 -1.90 -10.26
CA PRO A 156 -6.41 -1.79 -10.68
C PRO A 156 -6.26 -0.53 -11.53
N GLN A 157 -5.09 0.10 -11.42
CA GLN A 157 -4.68 1.20 -12.30
C GLN A 157 -4.78 0.79 -13.77
#